data_AF-A0A920KM58-F1
#
_entry.id   AF-A0A920KM58-F1
#
_cell.length_a   1.000
_cell.length_b   1.000
_cell.length_c   1.000
_cell.angle_alpha   90.00
_cell.angle_beta   90.00
_cell.angle_gamma   90.00
#
_symmetry.space_group_name_H-M   'P 1'
#
loop_
_entity.id
_entity.type
_entity.pdbx_description
1 polymer ?
#
loop_
_entity_poly.entity_id
_entity_poly.type
_entity_poly.pdbx_seq_one_letter_code
_entity_poly.pdbx_strand_id
1 'polypeptide(L)'
;MSRNGNIRKDQMLGKAYGIGVGPGDPKLLTVKATEILEQLKIVFYPSFGKNSIALDIARSHIRTDAKLIEMNIPLFPNEAKVAAYQNFANQIKEYLNKQVDVGVLCEGDPLFLALSLQSETY
;
A
#
# COMPACT_ATOMS: atom_id res chain seq x y z
N MET A 1 25.16 -34.16 23.55
CA MET A 1 25.04 -33.16 22.46
C MET A 1 23.57 -32.80 22.25
N SER A 2 23.08 -31.73 22.89
CA SER A 2 21.75 -31.18 22.62
C SER A 2 21.90 -30.10 21.53
N ARG A 3 21.27 -30.30 20.37
CA ARG A 3 21.14 -29.24 19.36
C ARG A 3 20.10 -28.26 19.89
N ASN A 4 20.54 -27.21 20.58
CA ASN A 4 19.67 -26.09 20.92
C ASN A 4 19.15 -25.47 19.62
N GLY A 5 17.86 -25.70 19.36
CA GLY A 5 17.07 -24.99 18.36
C GLY A 5 16.97 -23.53 18.77
N ASN A 6 17.97 -22.75 18.37
CA ASN A 6 17.93 -21.31 18.42
C ASN A 6 16.92 -20.87 17.36
N ILE A 7 15.63 -20.81 17.72
CA ILE A 7 14.63 -20.08 16.94
C ILE A 7 15.20 -18.66 16.86
N ARG A 8 15.72 -18.29 15.68
CA ARG A 8 16.12 -16.92 15.40
C ARG A 8 14.93 -16.08 15.84
N LYS A 9 15.12 -15.14 16.77
CA LYS A 9 14.19 -14.01 16.89
C LYS A 9 14.07 -13.49 15.46
N ASP A 10 12.97 -13.84 14.78
CA ASP A 10 12.70 -13.39 13.43
C ASP A 10 12.97 -11.90 13.43
N GLN A 11 13.79 -11.43 12.48
CA GLN A 11 13.81 -10.01 12.17
C GLN A 11 12.39 -9.66 11.75
N MET A 12 11.56 -9.24 12.70
CA MET A 12 10.14 -8.96 12.47
C MET A 12 10.05 -7.92 11.37
N LEU A 13 9.66 -8.33 10.17
CA LEU A 13 9.47 -7.42 9.05
C LEU A 13 8.35 -6.43 9.39
N GLY A 14 8.37 -5.28 8.71
CA GLY A 14 7.25 -4.36 8.71
C GLY A 14 6.02 -5.01 8.08
N LYS A 15 4.86 -4.39 8.25
CA LYS A 15 3.58 -4.82 7.70
C LYS A 15 3.15 -3.91 6.56
N ALA A 16 2.60 -4.50 5.51
CA ALA A 16 1.92 -3.78 4.44
C ALA A 16 0.40 -3.84 4.68
N TYR A 17 -0.26 -2.69 4.66
CA TYR A 17 -1.70 -2.55 4.81
C TYR A 17 -2.31 -2.11 3.48
N GLY A 18 -3.17 -2.95 2.88
CA GLY A 18 -4.06 -2.51 1.81
C GLY A 18 -5.25 -1.77 2.41
N ILE A 19 -5.43 -0.49 2.08
CA ILE A 19 -6.40 0.38 2.73
C ILE A 19 -7.42 0.84 1.69
N GLY A 20 -8.63 0.27 1.77
CA GLY A 20 -9.77 0.72 0.99
C GLY A 20 -10.27 2.04 1.55
N VAL A 21 -10.33 3.06 0.70
CA VAL A 21 -10.84 4.38 1.11
C VAL A 21 -12.33 4.56 0.82
N GLY A 22 -12.98 3.55 0.23
CA GLY A 22 -14.38 3.63 -0.18
C GLY A 22 -14.57 4.39 -1.50
N PRO A 23 -15.84 4.65 -1.88
CA PRO A 23 -16.20 5.06 -3.24
C PRO A 23 -16.07 6.56 -3.53
N GLY A 24 -15.73 7.39 -2.54
CA GLY A 24 -15.64 8.84 -2.77
C GLY A 24 -15.83 9.72 -1.54
N ASP A 25 -16.81 9.40 -0.68
CA ASP A 25 -17.09 10.20 0.51
C ASP A 25 -16.10 9.85 1.64
N PRO A 26 -15.30 10.81 2.16
CA PRO A 26 -14.39 10.59 3.29
C PRO A 26 -15.07 10.01 4.53
N LYS A 27 -16.37 10.26 4.74
CA LYS A 27 -17.13 9.71 5.87
C LYS A 27 -17.39 8.21 5.76
N LEU A 28 -17.14 7.60 4.60
CA LEU A 28 -17.29 6.17 4.37
C LEU A 28 -16.00 5.39 4.65
N LEU A 29 -14.93 6.05 5.08
CA LEU A 29 -13.76 5.38 5.64
C LEU A 29 -14.17 4.56 6.87
N THR A 30 -13.73 3.31 6.91
CA THR A 30 -13.94 2.49 8.11
C THR A 30 -13.09 3.03 9.26
N VAL A 31 -13.59 2.86 10.50
CA VAL A 31 -12.83 3.21 11.71
C VAL A 31 -11.46 2.52 11.71
N LYS A 32 -11.37 1.30 11.18
CA LYS A 32 -10.09 0.59 11.12
C LYS A 32 -9.10 1.22 10.13
N ALA A 33 -9.59 1.70 8.98
CA ALA A 33 -8.75 2.39 8.01
C ALA A 33 -8.18 3.69 8.60
N THR A 34 -9.00 4.48 9.30
CA THR A 34 -8.55 5.73 9.93
C THR A 34 -7.50 5.48 11.01
N GLU A 35 -7.73 4.51 11.92
CA GLU A 35 -6.76 4.13 12.95
C GLU A 35 -5.39 3.76 12.39
N ILE A 36 -5.37 3.02 11.27
CA ILE A 36 -4.13 2.60 10.61
C ILE A 36 -3.44 3.81 9.98
N LEU A 37 -4.17 4.65 9.25
CA LEU A 37 -3.62 5.83 8.56
C LEU A 37 -2.98 6.84 9.52
N GLU A 38 -3.53 6.97 10.73
CA GLU A 38 -3.01 7.85 11.79
C GLU A 38 -1.67 7.34 12.39
N GLN A 39 -1.31 6.07 12.15
CA GLN A 39 -0.09 5.46 12.67
C GLN A 39 1.01 5.33 11.61
N LEU A 40 0.64 5.24 10.33
CA LEU A 40 1.56 4.97 9.24
C LEU A 40 2.45 6.16 8.87
N LYS A 41 3.77 5.94 8.88
CA LYS A 41 4.75 6.93 8.43
C LYS A 41 4.98 6.92 6.92
N ILE A 42 4.63 5.84 6.23
CA ILE A 42 4.79 5.67 4.79
C ILE A 42 3.44 5.26 4.20
N VAL A 43 2.94 6.05 3.24
CA VAL A 43 1.68 5.75 2.53
C VAL A 43 1.90 5.88 1.03
N PHE A 44 1.66 4.79 0.32
CA PHE A 44 1.61 4.73 -1.13
C PHE A 44 0.18 4.99 -1.60
N TYR A 45 0.03 5.72 -2.71
CA TYR A 45 -1.28 6.01 -3.28
C TYR A 45 -1.24 5.98 -4.82
N PRO A 46 -2.26 5.40 -5.49
CA PRO A 46 -2.30 5.29 -6.94
C PRO A 46 -2.60 6.65 -7.59
N SER A 47 -1.91 6.92 -8.70
CA SER A 47 -2.13 8.06 -9.58
C SER A 47 -2.03 7.58 -11.04
N PHE A 48 -2.92 8.09 -11.89
CA PHE A 48 -3.01 7.73 -13.30
C PHE A 48 -2.91 8.99 -14.18
N GLY A 49 -1.88 9.80 -13.96
CA GLY A 49 -1.66 11.07 -14.67
C GLY A 49 -2.58 12.23 -14.26
N LYS A 50 -3.32 12.08 -13.14
CA LYS A 50 -4.20 13.09 -12.54
C LYS A 50 -4.13 12.99 -11.02
N ASN A 51 -4.71 13.94 -10.30
CA ASN A 51 -4.81 13.90 -8.84
C ASN A 51 -5.43 12.58 -8.35
N SER A 52 -4.91 12.06 -7.24
CA SER A 52 -5.35 10.80 -6.66
C SER A 52 -6.59 10.99 -5.80
N ILE A 53 -7.73 10.47 -6.28
CA ILE A 53 -8.99 10.42 -5.51
C ILE A 53 -8.76 9.70 -4.17
N ALA A 54 -8.01 8.59 -4.19
CA ALA A 54 -7.76 7.83 -2.99
C ALA A 54 -7.01 8.64 -1.91
N LEU A 55 -6.04 9.46 -2.33
CA LEU A 55 -5.33 10.36 -1.43
C LEU A 55 -6.25 11.45 -0.88
N ASP A 56 -7.06 12.07 -1.74
CA ASP A 56 -7.96 13.15 -1.35
C ASP A 56 -8.95 12.70 -0.27
N ILE A 57 -9.49 11.48 -0.40
CA ILE A 57 -10.40 10.87 0.57
C ILE A 57 -9.70 10.61 1.91
N ALA A 58 -8.51 10.03 1.88
CA ALA A 58 -7.77 9.63 3.08
C ALA A 58 -7.06 10.80 3.78
N ARG A 59 -6.91 11.96 3.12
CA ARG A 59 -5.95 13.00 3.50
C ARG A 59 -6.09 13.48 4.95
N SER A 60 -7.31 13.63 5.44
CA SER A 60 -7.58 14.12 6.81
C SER A 60 -7.15 13.14 7.90
N HIS A 61 -6.99 11.85 7.58
CA HIS A 61 -6.59 10.79 8.51
C HIS A 61 -5.12 10.41 8.37
N ILE A 62 -4.42 10.94 7.38
CA ILE A 62 -2.99 10.72 7.22
C ILE A 62 -2.23 11.72 8.07
N ARG A 63 -1.23 11.21 8.78
CA ARG A 63 -0.33 12.03 9.59
C ARG A 63 0.34 13.11 8.77
N THR A 64 0.54 14.28 9.36
CA THR A 64 1.23 15.40 8.70
C THR A 64 2.72 15.12 8.43
N ASP A 65 3.34 14.23 9.20
CA ASP A 65 4.74 13.80 9.05
C ASP A 65 4.90 12.54 8.18
N ALA A 66 3.81 11.99 7.63
CA ALA A 66 3.87 10.82 6.77
C ALA A 66 4.51 11.16 5.42
N LYS A 67 5.40 10.28 4.96
CA LYS A 67 5.91 10.28 3.59
C LYS A 67 4.87 9.69 2.66
N LEU A 68 4.37 10.53 1.76
CA LEU A 68 3.44 10.15 0.71
C LEU A 68 4.20 9.79 -0.56
N ILE A 69 4.00 8.57 -1.07
CA ILE A 69 4.66 8.07 -2.27
C ILE A 69 3.61 7.89 -3.36
N GLU A 70 3.70 8.72 -4.39
CA GLU A 70 2.83 8.62 -5.57
C GLU A 70 3.20 7.38 -6.38
N MET A 71 2.22 6.51 -6.58
CA MET A 71 2.32 5.40 -7.52
C MET A 71 1.76 5.84 -8.86
N ASN A 72 2.59 6.56 -9.64
CA ASN A 72 2.24 6.91 -11.02
C ASN A 72 2.29 5.65 -11.90
N ILE A 73 1.12 5.10 -12.20
CA ILE A 73 0.98 3.85 -12.94
C ILE A 73 0.52 4.20 -14.37
N PRO A 74 1.31 3.87 -15.40
CA PRO A 74 0.91 4.14 -16.78
C PRO A 74 -0.32 3.30 -17.13
N LEU A 75 -1.23 3.88 -17.90
CA LEU A 75 -2.43 3.17 -18.39
C LEU A 75 -2.07 2.20 -19.53
N PHE A 76 -1.15 2.60 -20.40
CA PHE A 76 -0.66 1.82 -21.54
C PHE A 76 0.81 2.16 -21.83
N PRO A 77 1.56 1.25 -22.47
CA PRO A 77 1.19 -0.14 -22.78
C PRO A 77 1.23 -1.03 -21.51
N ASN A 78 0.71 -2.26 -21.59
CA ASN A 78 0.53 -3.12 -20.40
C ASN A 78 1.87 -3.49 -19.73
N GLU A 79 2.93 -3.67 -20.51
CA GLU A 79 4.27 -3.98 -20.03
C GLU A 79 4.82 -2.86 -19.14
N ALA A 80 4.53 -1.60 -19.48
CA ALA A 80 4.91 -0.46 -18.67
C ALA A 80 4.14 -0.44 -17.34
N LYS A 81 2.85 -0.81 -17.37
CA LYS A 81 2.00 -0.94 -16.16
C LYS A 81 2.55 -2.02 -15.23
N VAL A 82 2.86 -3.21 -15.75
CA VAL A 82 3.44 -4.32 -14.98
C VAL A 82 4.80 -3.92 -14.38
N ALA A 83 5.68 -3.31 -15.17
CA ALA A 83 6.98 -2.84 -14.67
C ALA A 83 6.84 -1.80 -13.55
N ALA A 84 5.87 -0.89 -13.65
CA ALA A 84 5.59 0.08 -12.59
C ALA A 84 5.16 -0.61 -11.28
N TYR A 85 4.22 -1.57 -11.34
CA TYR A 85 3.82 -2.33 -10.16
C TYR A 85 4.96 -3.12 -9.53
N GLN A 86 5.80 -3.77 -10.34
CA GLN A 86 6.99 -4.47 -9.85
C GLN A 86 7.96 -3.51 -9.13
N ASN A 87 8.18 -2.32 -9.69
CA ASN A 87 9.01 -1.29 -9.07
C ASN A 87 8.45 -0.87 -7.70
N PHE A 88 7.15 -0.59 -7.59
CA PHE A 88 6.54 -0.20 -6.31
C PHE A 88 6.50 -1.36 -5.30
N ALA A 89 6.28 -2.59 -5.75
CA ALA A 89 6.37 -3.77 -4.90
C ALA A 89 7.78 -3.94 -4.31
N ASN A 90 8.83 -3.68 -5.09
CA ASN A 90 10.21 -3.70 -4.59
C ASN A 90 10.46 -2.59 -3.55
N GLN A 91 9.98 -1.37 -3.79
CA GLN A 91 10.08 -0.29 -2.81
C GLN A 91 9.35 -0.61 -1.50
N ILE A 92 8.13 -1.15 -1.58
CA ILE A 92 7.39 -1.62 -0.40
C ILE A 92 8.23 -2.64 0.35
N LYS A 93 8.76 -3.66 -0.34
CA LYS A 93 9.60 -4.70 0.25
C LYS A 93 10.83 -4.13 0.97
N GLU A 94 11.47 -3.08 0.43
CA GLU A 94 12.57 -2.40 1.10
C GLU A 94 12.18 -1.77 2.44
N TYR A 95 11.00 -1.15 2.53
CA TYR A 95 10.50 -0.62 3.80
C TYR A 95 10.17 -1.74 4.79
N LEU A 96 9.52 -2.81 4.32
CA LEU A 96 9.20 -3.96 5.17
C LEU A 96 10.48 -4.61 5.74
N ASN A 97 11.54 -4.74 4.94
CA ASN A 97 12.85 -5.24 5.38
C ASN A 97 13.51 -4.34 6.44
N LYS A 98 13.20 -3.04 6.43
CA LYS A 98 13.64 -2.07 7.44
C LYS A 98 12.71 -2.03 8.66
N GLN A 99 11.77 -2.97 8.78
CA GLN A 99 10.79 -3.04 9.86
C GLN A 99 9.87 -1.81 9.91
N VAL A 100 9.62 -1.19 8.75
CA VAL A 100 8.75 -0.02 8.62
C VAL A 100 7.42 -0.47 8.03
N ASP A 101 6.34 -0.18 8.75
CA ASP A 101 4.98 -0.41 8.28
C ASP A 101 4.61 0.58 7.17
N VAL A 102 3.89 0.09 6.15
CA VAL A 102 3.47 0.89 5.00
C VAL A 102 1.99 0.69 4.71
N GLY A 103 1.31 1.77 4.31
CA GLY A 103 -0.04 1.70 3.76
C GLY A 103 -0.02 1.81 2.24
N VAL A 104 -0.93 1.11 1.58
CA VAL A 104 -1.20 1.25 0.15
C VAL A 104 -2.68 1.58 0.00
N LEU A 105 -2.98 2.79 -0.45
CA LEU A 105 -4.36 3.22 -0.65
C LEU A 105 -4.98 2.55 -1.88
N CYS A 106 -6.27 2.26 -1.78
CA CYS A 106 -7.09 1.68 -2.84
C CYS A 106 -8.42 2.46 -2.91
N GLU A 107 -8.77 2.97 -4.09
CA GLU A 107 -10.10 3.53 -4.33
C GLU A 107 -11.14 2.41 -4.26
N GLY A 108 -12.19 2.56 -3.46
CA GLY A 108 -13.11 1.46 -3.16
C GLY A 108 -12.49 0.43 -2.22
N ASP A 109 -12.45 -0.83 -2.65
CA ASP A 109 -12.01 -1.98 -1.85
C ASP A 109 -10.70 -2.59 -2.41
N PRO A 110 -9.70 -2.92 -1.55
CA PRO A 110 -8.42 -3.47 -1.99
C PRO A 110 -8.54 -4.81 -2.71
N LEU A 111 -9.50 -5.67 -2.36
CA LEU A 111 -9.70 -6.96 -3.02
C LEU A 111 -10.33 -6.76 -4.41
N PHE A 112 -11.20 -5.76 -4.56
CA PHE A 112 -11.82 -5.43 -5.84
C PHE A 112 -10.81 -4.82 -6.83
N LEU A 113 -9.88 -3.99 -6.34
CA LEU A 113 -8.79 -3.46 -7.18
C LEU A 113 -7.65 -4.46 -7.40
N ALA A 114 -7.32 -5.33 -6.42
CA ALA A 114 -6.31 -6.37 -6.58
C ALA A 114 -6.68 -7.41 -7.64
N LEU A 115 -7.98 -7.62 -7.91
CA LEU A 115 -8.45 -8.51 -8.97
C LEU A 115 -7.97 -8.05 -10.36
N SER A 116 -7.79 -6.74 -10.59
CA SER A 116 -7.29 -6.20 -11.85
C SER A 116 -5.79 -6.47 -12.11
N LEU A 117 -5.07 -6.98 -11.10
CA LEU A 117 -3.66 -7.39 -11.20
C LEU A 117 -3.48 -8.88 -11.52
N GLN A 118 -4.57 -9.67 -11.58
CA GLN A 118 -4.49 -11.12 -11.78
C GLN A 118 -4.88 -11.58 -13.20
N SER A 119 -5.26 -10.69 -14.10
CA SER A 119 -5.59 -11.07 -15.47
C SER A 119 -4.38 -10.97 -16.40
N GLU A 120 -3.39 -11.85 -16.23
CA GLU A 120 -2.46 -12.28 -17.31
C GLU A 120 -1.55 -13.44 -16.87
N THR A 121 -2.16 -14.45 -16.24
CA THR A 121 -1.54 -15.78 -16.14
C THR A 121 -2.50 -16.83 -16.70
N TYR A 122 -2.84 -16.72 -18.00
CA TYR A 122 -3.31 -17.81 -18.84
C TYR A 122 -2.87 -17.59 -20.28
#